data_AF-A0A952AK95-F1
#
_entry.id   AF-A0A952AK95-F1
#
_cell.length_a   1.000
_cell.length_b   1.000
_cell.length_c   1.000
_cell.angle_alpha   90.00
_cell.angle_beta   90.00
_cell.angle_gamma   90.00
#
_symmetry.space_group_name_H-M   'P 1'
#
loop_
_entity.id
_entity.type
_entity.pdbx_description
1 polymer ?
#
loop_
_entity_poly.entity_id
_entity_poly.type
_entity_poly.pdbx_seq_one_letter_code
_entity_poly.pdbx_strand_id
1 'polypeptide(L)' 'MKVKASVKKRCEYCYLVKRRNSKGVTVTYVYCKRNARHKQRQG' A
#
# COMPACT_ATOMS: atom_id res chain seq x y z
N MET A 1 8.18 -4.64 2.37
CA MET A 1 6.95 -4.14 1.71
C MET A 1 6.59 -5.12 0.61
N LYS A 2 5.34 -5.62 0.54
CA LYS A 2 4.93 -6.69 -0.39
C LYS A 2 4.24 -6.11 -1.63
N VAL A 3 4.66 -6.53 -2.82
CA VAL A 3 4.02 -6.13 -4.08
C VAL A 3 2.93 -7.14 -4.45
N LYS A 4 1.73 -6.67 -4.77
CA LYS A 4 0.58 -7.52 -5.13
C LYS A 4 -0.29 -6.83 -6.17
N ALA A 5 -0.97 -7.59 -7.02
CA ALA A 5 -1.97 -7.04 -7.94
C ALA A 5 -3.19 -6.45 -7.18
N SER A 6 -3.59 -7.06 -6.08
CA SER A 6 -4.65 -6.57 -5.19
C SER A 6 -4.10 -6.28 -3.79
N VAL A 7 -4.36 -5.08 -3.30
CA VAL A 7 -3.97 -4.65 -1.95
C VAL A 7 -5.21 -4.43 -1.09
N LYS A 8 -5.17 -4.93 0.14
CA LYS A 8 -6.27 -4.81 1.12
C LYS A 8 -5.69 -4.45 2.49
N LYS A 9 -6.51 -3.76 3.29
CA LYS A 9 -6.23 -3.52 4.71
C LYS A 9 -6.29 -4.87 5.45
N ARG A 10 -5.34 -5.12 6.35
CA ARG A 10 -5.27 -6.36 7.15
C ARG A 10 -5.68 -6.17 8.62
N CYS A 11 -5.70 -4.92 9.06
CA CYS A 11 -6.11 -4.50 10.40
C CYS A 11 -6.67 -3.08 10.33
N GLU A 12 -7.25 -2.60 11.42
CA GLU A 12 -7.87 -1.27 11.53
C GLU A 12 -6.87 -0.13 11.35
N TYR A 13 -5.61 -0.32 11.77
CA TYR A 13 -4.53 0.65 11.61
C TYR A 13 -3.92 0.70 10.20
N CYS A 14 -4.38 -0.14 9.28
CA CYS A 14 -3.95 -0.08 7.89
C CYS A 14 -4.64 1.10 7.19
N TYR A 15 -3.85 1.94 6.53
CA TYR A 15 -4.37 3.04 5.72
C TYR A 15 -3.87 2.95 4.29
N LEU A 16 -4.73 3.41 3.38
CA LEU A 16 -4.47 3.43 1.94
C LEU A 16 -3.87 4.78 1.57
N VAL A 17 -2.83 4.75 0.76
CA VAL A 17 -2.17 5.95 0.23
C VAL A 17 -2.01 5.77 -1.27
N LYS A 18 -2.54 6.71 -2.05
CA LYS A 18 -2.25 6.80 -3.49
C LYS A 18 -1.05 7.71 -3.68
N ARG A 19 -0.06 7.29 -4.44
CA ARG A 19 1.09 8.14 -4.83
C ARG A 19 1.22 8.12 -6.34
N ARG A 20 1.46 9.28 -6.94
CA ARG A 20 1.79 9.38 -8.36
C ARG A 20 3.29 9.17 -8.51
N ASN A 21 3.71 8.26 -9.37
CA ASN A 21 5.12 8.10 -9.70
C ASN A 21 5.56 9.11 -10.77
N SER A 22 6.86 9.17 -11.06
CA SER A 22 7.44 10.07 -12.07
C SER A 22 6.89 9.87 -13.49
N LYS A 23 6.36 8.68 -13.79
CA LYS A 23 5.72 8.33 -15.07
C LYS A 23 4.25 8.74 -15.13
N GLY A 24 3.77 9.49 -14.13
CA GLY A 24 2.39 9.93 -14.04
C GLY A 24 1.39 8.84 -13.63
N VAL A 25 1.83 7.61 -13.36
CA VAL A 25 1.00 6.47 -12.97
C VAL A 25 0.68 6.54 -11.48
N THR A 26 -0.60 6.35 -11.12
CA THR A 26 -1.06 6.34 -9.73
C THR A 26 -0.97 4.92 -9.17
N VAL A 27 -0.17 4.75 -8.11
CA VAL A 27 0.03 3.48 -7.42
C VAL A 27 -0.55 3.54 -6.01
N THR A 28 -1.27 2.49 -5.63
CA THR A 28 -1.89 2.38 -4.29
C THR A 28 -0.97 1.62 -3.35
N TYR A 29 -0.79 2.14 -2.15
CA TYR A 29 -0.04 1.53 -1.07
C TYR A 29 -0.95 1.27 0.12
N VAL A 30 -0.68 0.18 0.83
CA VAL A 30 -1.18 -0.03 2.19
C VAL A 30 -0.01 0.19 3.13
N TYR A 31 -0.15 1.13 4.06
CA TYR A 31 0.79 1.33 5.15
C TYR A 31 0.14 0.91 6.47
N CYS A 32 0.97 0.52 7.43
CA CYS A 32 0.56 0.25 8.80
C CYS A 32 1.68 0.72 9.72
N LYS A 33 1.34 1.55 10.71
CA LYS A 33 2.29 2.05 11.72
C LYS A 33 2.61 0.97 12.77
N ARG A 34 1.62 0.13 13.10
CA ARG A 34 1.73 -0.91 14.14
C ARG A 34 2.46 -2.17 13.69
N ASN A 35 2.37 -2.54 12.40
CA ASN A 35 2.97 -3.77 11.88
C ASN A 35 3.53 -3.59 10.46
N ALA A 36 4.86 -3.65 10.33
CA ALA A 36 5.56 -3.51 9.05
C ALA A 36 5.24 -4.62 8.03
N ARG A 37 4.79 -5.81 8.48
CA ARG A 37 4.42 -6.93 7.60
C ARG A 37 3.17 -6.65 6.77
N HIS A 38 2.34 -5.68 7.18
CA HIS A 38 1.12 -5.29 6.46
C HIS A 38 1.38 -4.33 5.30
N LYS A 39 2.60 -3.76 5.19
CA LYS A 39 2.97 -2.82 4.14
C LYS A 39 2.88 -3.48 2.75
N GLN A 40 2.00 -2.98 1.88
CA GLN A 40 1.75 -3.53 0.54
C GLN A 40 1.77 -2.43 -0.54
N ARG A 41 2.09 -2.77 -1.79
CA ARG A 41 1.98 -1.91 -2.97
C ARG A 41 1.19 -2.64 -4.06
N GLN A 42 0.30 -1.91 -4.72
CA GLN A 42 -0.44 -2.35 -5.89
C GLN A 42 0.41 -2.17 -7.15
N GLY A 43 0.63 -3.26 -7.89
CA GLY A 43 1.47 -3.28 -9.09
C GLY A 43 2.83 -3.92 -8.85
#